data_AF-A5KN75-F1
#
_entry.id   AF-A5KN75-F1
#
_cell.length_a   1.000
_cell.length_b   1.000
_cell.length_c   1.000
_cell.angle_alpha   90.00
_cell.angle_beta   90.00
_cell.angle_gamma   90.00
#
_symmetry.space_group_name_H-M   'P 1'
#
loop_
_entity.id
_entity.type
_entity.pdbx_description
1 polymer ?
#
loop_
_entity_poly.entity_id
_entity_poly.type
_entity_poly.pdbx_seq_one_letter_code
_entity_poly.pdbx_strand_id
1 'polypeptide(L)'
;MQKLRTIEDKVRAILKKDEEARNDDMVLYLKVCNSYFKDAGAMPFAEVMSQYRYLGLPSFESVGRTRRKLQAEHPELLGSIRIQKIRAKQEQNYRRYAKE
;
A
#
# COMPACT_ATOMS: atom_id res chain seq x y z
N MET A 1 0.91 -17.02 -9.26
CA MET A 1 -0.16 -16.88 -8.24
C MET A 1 0.34 -16.92 -6.80
N GLN A 2 1.27 -17.80 -6.41
CA GLN A 2 1.75 -17.89 -5.01
C GLN A 2 2.31 -16.58 -4.45
N LYS A 3 3.18 -15.87 -5.19
CA LYS A 3 3.73 -14.56 -4.75
C LYS A 3 2.66 -13.51 -4.45
N LEU A 4 1.54 -13.53 -5.19
CA LEU A 4 0.43 -12.59 -4.98
C LEU A 4 -0.34 -12.89 -3.69
N ARG A 5 -0.56 -14.18 -3.37
CA ARG A 5 -1.15 -14.59 -2.09
C ARG A 5 -0.26 -14.15 -0.91
N THR A 6 1.06 -14.28 -1.04
CA THR A 6 1.99 -13.82 0.01
C THR A 6 1.93 -12.32 0.27
N ILE A 7 1.79 -11.50 -0.78
CA ILE A 7 1.60 -10.04 -0.64
C ILE A 7 0.26 -9.75 0.02
N GLU A 8 -0.82 -10.41 -0.44
CA GLU A 8 -2.17 -10.24 0.11
C GLU A 8 -2.24 -10.54 1.61
N ASP A 9 -1.67 -11.64 2.06
CA ASP A 9 -1.66 -12.02 3.47
C ASP A 9 -0.91 -11.00 4.34
N LYS A 10 0.25 -10.52 3.87
CA LYS A 10 1.05 -9.50 4.57
C LYS A 10 0.32 -8.15 4.63
N VAL A 11 -0.24 -7.70 3.51
CA VAL A 11 -1.03 -6.45 3.46
C VAL A 11 -2.25 -6.56 4.37
N ARG A 12 -3.02 -7.65 4.31
CA ARG A 12 -4.18 -7.88 5.17
C ARG A 12 -3.80 -7.87 6.64
N ALA A 13 -2.70 -8.52 7.02
CA ALA A 13 -2.23 -8.55 8.41
C ALA A 13 -1.88 -7.16 8.95
N ILE A 14 -1.26 -6.31 8.12
CA ILE A 14 -0.93 -4.93 8.49
C ILE A 14 -2.20 -4.09 8.62
N LEU A 15 -3.09 -4.12 7.62
CA LEU A 15 -4.34 -3.36 7.64
C LEU A 15 -5.20 -3.71 8.85
N LYS A 16 -5.25 -4.98 9.27
CA LYS A 16 -6.02 -5.38 10.46
C LYS A 16 -5.55 -4.70 11.74
N LYS A 17 -4.26 -4.40 11.88
CA LYS A 17 -3.65 -3.93 13.14
C LYS A 17 -3.36 -2.44 13.18
N ASP A 18 -3.27 -1.80 12.01
CA ASP A 18 -2.65 -0.48 11.90
C ASP A 18 -3.55 0.48 11.09
N GLU A 19 -4.19 1.41 11.80
CA GLU A 19 -5.07 2.41 11.16
C GLU A 19 -4.27 3.42 10.31
N GLU A 20 -3.06 3.80 10.72
CA GLU A 20 -2.21 4.70 9.95
C GLU A 20 -1.89 4.09 8.58
N ALA A 21 -1.60 2.80 8.53
CA ALA A 21 -1.40 2.07 7.27
C ALA A 21 -2.67 1.97 6.40
N ARG A 22 -3.88 2.05 6.97
CA ARG A 22 -5.12 2.17 6.17
C ARG A 22 -5.22 3.56 5.54
N ASN A 23 -4.78 4.56 6.30
CA ASN A 23 -4.90 5.99 5.99
C ASN A 23 -3.80 6.49 5.03
N ASP A 24 -2.62 5.88 5.00
CA ASP A 24 -1.47 6.35 4.22
C ASP A 24 -0.78 5.22 3.43
N ASP A 25 -0.66 5.44 2.12
CA ASP A 25 -0.11 4.48 1.16
C ASP A 25 1.39 4.24 1.39
N MET A 26 2.13 5.28 1.77
CA MET A 26 3.58 5.21 2.01
C MET A 26 3.88 4.52 3.33
N VAL A 27 3.08 4.77 4.36
CA VAL A 27 3.16 4.06 5.65
C VAL A 27 2.86 2.57 5.45
N LEU A 28 1.82 2.24 4.68
CA LEU A 28 1.53 0.85 4.33
C LEU A 28 2.70 0.21 3.57
N TYR A 29 3.23 0.89 2.55
CA TYR A 29 4.33 0.37 1.75
C TYR A 29 5.57 0.09 2.60
N LEU A 30 5.95 1.03 3.46
CA LEU A 30 7.07 0.87 4.40
C LEU A 30 6.89 -0.36 5.31
N LYS A 31 5.72 -0.50 5.94
CA LYS A 31 5.42 -1.64 6.82
C LYS A 31 5.40 -2.97 6.06
N VAL A 32 4.90 -2.97 4.83
CA VAL A 32 4.96 -4.16 3.96
C VAL A 32 6.42 -4.50 3.66
N CYS A 33 7.25 -3.55 3.24
CA CYS A 33 8.68 -3.78 2.98
C CYS A 33 9.41 -4.36 4.20
N ASN A 34 9.18 -3.78 5.38
CA ASN A 34 9.75 -4.27 6.65
C ASN A 34 9.27 -5.69 7.02
N SER A 35 8.15 -6.15 6.48
CA SER A 35 7.66 -7.52 6.68
C SER A 35 8.33 -8.56 5.78
N TYR A 36 9.03 -8.14 4.73
CA TYR A 36 9.82 -9.02 3.84
C TYR A 36 11.28 -9.08 4.27
N PHE A 37 11.82 -7.96 4.71
CA PHE A 37 13.21 -7.82 5.11
C PHE A 37 13.27 -6.90 6.34
N LYS A 38 13.86 -7.39 7.44
CA LYS A 38 14.02 -6.58 8.65
C LYS A 38 14.87 -5.35 8.29
N ASP A 39 14.44 -4.18 8.75
CA ASP A 39 15.13 -2.90 8.51
C ASP A 39 15.14 -2.43 7.05
N ALA A 40 14.21 -2.91 6.20
CA ALA A 40 14.06 -2.42 4.84
C ALA A 40 13.87 -0.89 4.76
N GLY A 41 13.20 -0.31 5.74
CA GLY A 41 13.01 1.12 5.88
C GLY A 41 14.26 1.92 6.26
N ALA A 42 15.32 1.27 6.74
CA ALA A 42 16.59 1.91 7.08
C ALA A 42 17.55 1.98 5.87
N MET A 43 17.27 1.24 4.81
CA MET A 43 18.05 1.30 3.58
C MET A 43 17.90 2.66 2.88
N PRO A 44 18.93 3.14 2.15
CA PRO A 44 18.80 4.33 1.33
C PRO A 44 17.62 4.21 0.37
N PHE A 45 16.78 5.24 0.30
CA PHE A 45 15.58 5.22 -0.54
C PHE A 45 15.89 4.86 -2.00
N ALA A 46 16.98 5.41 -2.56
CA ALA A 46 17.41 5.09 -3.92
C ALA A 46 17.73 3.60 -4.14
N GLU A 47 18.28 2.93 -3.13
CA GLU A 47 18.57 1.50 -3.17
C GLU A 47 17.29 0.68 -3.11
N VAL A 48 16.37 1.01 -2.19
CA VAL A 48 15.05 0.37 -2.12
C VAL A 48 14.32 0.51 -3.45
N MET A 49 14.31 1.69 -4.05
CA MET A 49 13.58 1.96 -5.29
C MET A 49 14.20 1.30 -6.53
N SER A 50 15.53 1.25 -6.62
CA SER A 50 16.23 0.70 -7.78
C SER A 50 16.42 -0.82 -7.70
N GLN A 51 16.60 -1.38 -6.50
CA GLN A 51 16.94 -2.78 -6.27
C GLN A 51 15.80 -3.62 -5.66
N TYR A 52 14.57 -3.08 -5.54
CA TYR A 52 13.45 -3.78 -4.87
C TYR A 52 13.25 -5.23 -5.33
N ARG A 53 13.46 -5.52 -6.63
CA ARG A 53 13.31 -6.87 -7.19
C ARG A 53 14.38 -7.83 -6.67
N TYR A 54 15.63 -7.37 -6.58
CA TYR A 54 16.74 -8.15 -6.04
C TYR A 54 16.54 -8.39 -4.54
N LEU A 55 16.03 -7.39 -3.83
CA LEU A 55 15.69 -7.46 -2.40
C LEU A 55 14.42 -8.29 -2.12
N GLY A 56 13.74 -8.80 -3.14
CA GLY A 56 12.49 -9.57 -3.00
C GLY A 56 11.30 -8.75 -2.50
N LEU A 57 11.40 -7.41 -2.52
CA LEU A 57 10.35 -6.51 -2.09
C LEU A 57 9.24 -6.42 -3.16
N PRO A 58 7.98 -6.19 -2.76
CA PRO A 58 6.91 -5.94 -3.71
C PRO A 58 7.04 -4.54 -4.33
N SER A 59 6.55 -4.37 -5.55
CA SER A 59 6.41 -3.03 -6.11
C SER A 59 5.31 -2.25 -5.38
N PHE A 60 5.44 -0.92 -5.34
CA PHE A 60 4.44 -0.02 -4.77
C PHE A 60 3.02 -0.29 -5.33
N GLU A 61 2.93 -0.43 -6.65
CA GLU A 61 1.65 -0.66 -7.32
C GLU A 61 1.03 -2.02 -6.98
N SER A 62 1.85 -3.06 -6.75
CA SER A 62 1.35 -4.36 -6.29
C SER A 62 0.72 -4.26 -4.90
N VAL A 63 1.34 -3.53 -3.99
CA VAL A 63 0.78 -3.25 -2.64
C VAL A 63 -0.50 -2.44 -2.77
N GLY A 64 -0.50 -1.39 -3.60
CA GLY A 64 -1.66 -0.53 -3.85
C GLY A 64 -2.87 -1.30 -4.39
N ARG A 65 -2.69 -2.16 -5.40
CA ARG A 65 -3.76 -3.01 -5.95
C ARG A 65 -4.30 -4.00 -4.93
N THR A 66 -3.40 -4.64 -4.19
CA THR A 66 -3.76 -5.60 -3.13
C THR A 66 -4.61 -4.93 -2.06
N ARG A 67 -4.21 -3.73 -1.61
CA ARG A 67 -5.01 -2.95 -0.67
C ARG A 67 -6.40 -2.63 -1.21
N ARG A 68 -6.50 -2.14 -2.46
CA ARG A 68 -7.80 -1.80 -3.06
C ARG A 68 -8.73 -3.01 -3.13
N LYS A 69 -8.20 -4.17 -3.55
CA LYS A 69 -8.93 -5.44 -3.54
C LYS A 69 -9.43 -5.78 -2.13
N LEU A 70 -8.54 -5.80 -1.14
CA LEU A 70 -8.88 -6.12 0.25
C LEU A 70 -9.92 -5.17 0.83
N GLN A 71 -9.81 -3.87 0.57
CA GLN A 71 -10.77 -2.88 1.07
C GLN A 71 -12.14 -2.94 0.39
N ALA A 72 -12.20 -3.42 -0.85
CA ALA A 72 -13.46 -3.68 -1.53
C ALA A 72 -14.17 -4.93 -0.98
N GLU A 73 -13.41 -5.97 -0.63
CA GLU A 73 -13.92 -7.23 -0.05
C GLU A 73 -14.21 -7.12 1.45
N HIS A 74 -13.49 -6.23 2.15
CA HIS A 74 -13.49 -6.08 3.61
C HIS A 74 -13.57 -4.60 4.02
N PRO A 75 -14.77 -4.01 4.11
CA PRO A 75 -14.96 -2.59 4.45
C PRO A 75 -14.35 -2.19 5.80
N GLU A 76 -14.19 -3.12 6.75
CA GLU A 76 -13.55 -2.88 8.04
C GLU A 76 -12.05 -2.52 7.93
N LEU A 77 -11.43 -2.79 6.77
CA LEU A 77 -10.04 -2.43 6.47
C LEU A 77 -9.90 -1.05 5.81
N LEU A 78 -11.01 -0.34 5.60
CA LEU A 78 -10.98 1.03 5.06
C LEU A 78 -10.26 1.98 6.03
N GLY A 79 -9.66 3.02 5.45
CA GLY A 79 -9.17 4.16 6.25
C GLY A 79 -10.31 4.93 6.89
N SER A 80 -9.97 5.88 7.76
CA SER A 80 -10.94 6.77 8.41
C SER A 80 -11.82 7.49 7.41
N ILE A 81 -13.05 7.83 7.82
CA ILE A 81 -14.04 8.54 6.99
C ILE A 81 -13.45 9.84 6.42
N ARG A 82 -12.63 10.54 7.23
CA ARG A 82 -11.92 11.76 6.80
C ARG A 82 -11.03 11.48 5.59
N ILE A 83 -10.20 10.44 5.66
CA ILE A 83 -9.27 10.10 4.58
C ILE A 83 -10.02 9.60 3.34
N GLN A 84 -11.11 8.85 3.50
CA GLN A 84 -11.96 8.44 2.38
C GLN A 84 -12.50 9.65 1.60
N LYS A 85 -13.01 10.67 2.30
CA LYS A 85 -13.48 11.91 1.67
C LYS A 85 -12.37 12.67 0.93
N ILE A 86 -11.18 12.76 1.53
CA ILE A 86 -10.02 13.40 0.92
C ILE A 86 -9.62 12.68 -0.38
N ARG A 87 -9.51 11.35 -0.34
CA ARG A 87 -9.15 10.53 -1.51
C ARG A 87 -10.19 10.66 -2.64
N ALA A 88 -11.48 10.61 -2.31
CA ALA A 88 -12.55 10.77 -3.31
C ALA A 88 -12.47 12.15 -4.02
N LYS A 89 -12.21 13.22 -3.26
CA LYS A 89 -12.04 14.56 -3.83
C LYS A 89 -10.79 14.66 -4.71
N GLN A 90 -9.67 14.09 -4.27
CA GLN A 90 -8.44 14.06 -5.06
C GLN A 90 -8.62 13.28 -6.36
N GLU A 91 -9.26 12.12 -6.32
CA GLU A 91 -9.55 11.33 -7.51
C GLU A 91 -10.43 12.11 -8.50
N GLN A 92 -11.46 12.81 -8.02
CA GLN A 92 -12.29 13.68 -8.85
C GLN A 92 -11.45 14.77 -9.53
N ASN A 93 -10.54 15.41 -8.81
CA ASN A 93 -9.64 16.43 -9.37
C ASN A 93 -8.75 15.85 -10.47
N TYR A 94 -8.13 14.68 -10.25
CA TYR A 94 -7.29 14.02 -11.26
C TYR A 94 -8.09 13.58 -12.48
N ARG A 95 -9.31 13.06 -12.29
CA ARG A 95 -10.20 12.69 -13.40
C ARG A 95 -10.61 13.90 -14.25
N ARG A 96 -10.72 15.09 -13.65
CA ARG A 96 -10.98 16.33 -14.37
C ARG A 96 -9.74 16.76 -15.16
N TYR A 97 -8.58 16.82 -14.50
CA TYR A 97 -7.30 17.16 -15.13
C TYR A 97 -6.97 16.27 -16.33
N ALA A 98 -7.21 14.96 -16.24
CA ALA A 98 -6.92 14.02 -17.33
C ALA A 98 -7.81 14.20 -18.57
N LYS A 99 -8.86 15.02 -18.51
CA LYS A 99 -9.75 15.35 -19.63
C LYS A 99 -9.43 16.72 -20.24
N GLU A 100 -8.56 17.49 -19.59
CA GLU A 100 -8.01 18.75 -20.10
C GLU A 100 -6.84 18.45 -21.04
#